data_AF-A0A0X3AM86-F1
#
_entry.id   AF-A0A0X3AM86-F1
#
_cell.length_a   1.000
_cell.length_b   1.000
_cell.length_c   1.000
_cell.angle_alpha   90.00
_cell.angle_beta   90.00
_cell.angle_gamma   90.00
#
_symmetry.space_group_name_H-M   'P 1'
#
loop_
_entity.id
_entity.type
_entity.pdbx_description
1 polymer ?
#
loop_
_entity_poly.entity_id
_entity_poly.type
_entity_poly.pdbx_seq_one_letter_code
_entity_poly.pdbx_strand_id
1 'polypeptide(L)'
;YLWDGNVLLHEWHYQCARRPKVITDELGMLMLDRPEPVENLTTWVYEEGSLVPTAKLCEGKSYSIVSDYLGRPAQAYDDKGELVWQVEFDIYGRIREDTFNNQPFIPFRQLGQYEDVETGLYYNRFRYYNPETGLYISQDPIGLAGNNPNFYAYVSDSNTMFDVFGLSECGIKIEDGKFDYLFGRVTSNNHNAARSNQLAGVMKHLGVHDTASGRKLLTDHLINAYKDPTNIYN
;
A
#
# COMPACT_ATOMS: atom_id res chain seq x y z
N TYR A 1 -6.16 17.74 6.99
CA TYR A 1 -5.25 16.95 6.13
C TYR A 1 -4.42 17.88 5.27
N LEU A 2 -3.16 17.54 5.03
CA LEU A 2 -2.26 18.15 4.04
C LEU A 2 -1.67 17.04 3.17
N TRP A 3 -1.71 17.22 1.86
CA TRP A 3 -1.20 16.28 0.88
C TRP A 3 0.02 16.85 0.16
N ASP A 4 1.02 16.00 -0.10
CA ASP A 4 2.15 16.31 -0.98
C ASP A 4 2.02 15.47 -2.26
N GLY A 5 1.56 16.11 -3.33
CA GLY A 5 1.21 15.42 -4.58
C GLY A 5 0.15 14.34 -4.39
N ASN A 6 0.58 13.08 -4.34
CA ASN A 6 -0.30 11.91 -4.24
C ASN A 6 -0.27 11.20 -2.88
N VAL A 7 0.56 11.67 -1.93
CA VAL A 7 0.68 11.05 -0.60
C VAL A 7 0.16 11.99 0.49
N LEU A 8 -0.39 11.42 1.56
CA LEU A 8 -0.88 12.18 2.70
C LEU A 8 0.31 12.57 3.58
N LEU A 9 0.70 13.83 3.59
CA LEU A 9 1.86 14.28 4.37
C LEU A 9 1.51 14.49 5.84
N HIS A 10 0.43 15.24 6.11
CA HIS A 10 -0.01 15.53 7.47
C HIS A 10 -1.49 15.32 7.68
N GLU A 11 -1.85 14.83 8.87
CA GLU A 11 -3.22 14.80 9.35
C GLU A 11 -3.30 15.25 10.81
N TRP A 12 -4.42 15.83 11.17
CA TRP A 12 -4.70 16.32 12.51
C TRP A 12 -6.21 16.32 12.71
N HIS A 13 -6.63 16.16 13.96
CA HIS A 13 -8.04 16.03 14.31
C HIS A 13 -8.39 17.03 15.40
N TYR A 14 -9.51 17.72 15.23
CA TYR A 14 -10.09 18.60 16.24
C TYR A 14 -11.62 18.46 16.22
N GLN A 15 -12.26 18.81 17.33
CA GLN A 15 -13.72 18.76 17.43
C GLN A 15 -14.37 19.65 16.36
N CYS A 16 -15.36 19.13 15.62
CA CYS A 16 -16.03 19.88 14.55
C CYS A 16 -16.57 21.25 14.99
N ALA A 17 -16.98 21.41 16.25
CA ALA A 17 -17.41 22.70 16.82
C ALA A 17 -16.31 23.80 16.77
N ARG A 18 -15.04 23.40 16.67
CA ARG A 18 -13.87 24.30 16.57
C ARG A 18 -13.49 24.63 15.14
N ARG A 19 -14.13 24.03 14.13
CA ARG A 19 -13.87 24.33 12.72
C ARG A 19 -13.99 25.83 12.44
N PRO A 20 -12.99 26.45 11.79
CA PRO A 20 -13.09 27.83 11.36
C PRO A 20 -14.26 28.02 10.40
N LYS A 21 -14.91 29.17 10.47
CA LYS A 21 -16.02 29.55 9.58
C LYS A 21 -15.50 30.47 8.48
N VAL A 22 -16.04 30.29 7.29
CA VAL A 22 -15.80 31.22 6.18
C VAL A 22 -16.57 32.51 6.47
N ILE A 23 -15.87 33.63 6.49
CA ILE A 23 -16.39 34.99 6.64
C ILE A 23 -15.96 35.84 5.45
N THR A 24 -16.63 36.97 5.24
CA THR A 24 -16.27 37.95 4.23
C THR A 24 -15.60 39.14 4.90
N ASP A 25 -14.43 39.55 4.41
CA ASP A 25 -13.73 40.73 4.93
C ASP A 25 -14.33 42.04 4.39
N GLU A 26 -13.77 43.18 4.82
CA GLU A 26 -14.20 44.53 4.41
C GLU A 26 -14.05 44.79 2.90
N LEU A 27 -13.26 43.97 2.20
CA LEU A 27 -13.00 44.04 0.76
C LEU A 27 -13.85 43.04 -0.04
N GLY A 28 -14.73 42.28 0.61
CA GLY A 28 -15.56 41.27 -0.05
C GLY A 28 -14.86 39.93 -0.28
N MET A 29 -13.65 39.73 0.25
CA MET A 29 -12.88 38.50 0.09
C MET A 29 -13.26 37.47 1.15
N LEU A 30 -13.30 36.19 0.74
CA LEU A 30 -13.56 35.09 1.65
C LEU A 30 -12.30 34.76 2.46
N MET A 31 -12.42 34.72 3.78
CA MET A 31 -11.37 34.29 4.69
C MET A 31 -11.94 33.44 5.82
N LEU A 32 -11.05 32.80 6.60
CA LEU A 32 -11.46 32.10 7.81
C LEU A 32 -11.50 33.07 9.00
N ASP A 33 -12.48 32.92 9.88
CA ASP A 33 -12.61 33.71 11.11
C ASP A 33 -11.44 33.50 12.09
N ARG A 34 -10.74 32.38 11.97
CA ARG A 34 -9.53 32.03 12.72
C ARG A 34 -8.67 31.03 11.95
N PRO A 35 -7.38 30.89 12.29
CA PRO A 35 -6.54 29.82 11.74
C PRO A 35 -7.10 28.43 12.08
N GLU A 36 -6.78 27.45 11.23
CA GLU A 36 -7.15 26.07 11.48
C GLU A 36 -6.38 25.53 12.70
N PRO A 37 -7.08 24.96 13.71
CA PRO A 37 -6.41 24.35 14.84
C PRO A 37 -5.59 23.15 14.39
N VAL A 38 -4.30 23.12 14.73
CA VAL A 38 -3.42 21.98 14.46
C VAL A 38 -3.03 21.36 15.80
N GLU A 39 -3.73 20.29 16.16
CA GLU A 39 -3.52 19.50 17.38
C GLU A 39 -3.33 18.03 16.99
N ASN A 40 -2.51 17.30 17.74
CA ASN A 40 -2.23 15.87 17.50
C ASN A 40 -1.77 15.60 16.06
N LEU A 41 -0.91 16.48 15.54
CA LEU A 41 -0.36 16.39 14.20
C LEU A 41 0.36 15.05 14.02
N THR A 42 -0.10 14.30 13.04
CA THR A 42 0.57 13.10 12.54
C THR A 42 1.22 13.42 11.20
N THR A 43 2.51 13.14 11.09
CA THR A 43 3.27 13.20 9.84
C THR A 43 3.56 11.80 9.36
N TRP A 44 3.26 11.53 8.10
CA TRP A 44 3.59 10.27 7.44
C TRP A 44 4.83 10.48 6.58
N VAL A 45 5.79 9.56 6.72
CA VAL A 45 7.01 9.51 5.91
C VAL A 45 6.89 8.33 4.96
N TYR A 46 7.36 8.52 3.73
CA TYR A 46 7.26 7.53 2.66
C TYR A 46 8.65 7.16 2.14
N GLU A 47 8.75 5.99 1.54
CA GLU A 47 9.89 5.64 0.69
C GLU A 47 9.98 6.62 -0.49
N GLU A 48 11.20 7.02 -0.86
CA GLU A 48 11.43 8.02 -1.91
C GLU A 48 10.81 7.60 -3.25
N GLY A 49 9.96 8.45 -3.82
CA GLY A 49 9.29 8.18 -5.09
C GLY A 49 8.20 7.10 -5.03
N SER A 50 7.78 6.68 -3.84
CA SER A 50 6.85 5.57 -3.60
C SER A 50 5.63 6.01 -2.79
N LEU A 51 4.58 5.18 -2.75
CA LEU A 51 3.41 5.35 -1.88
C LEU A 51 3.50 4.54 -0.59
N VAL A 52 4.61 3.83 -0.39
CA VAL A 52 4.82 2.95 0.76
C VAL A 52 5.17 3.80 1.99
N PRO A 53 4.33 3.82 3.04
CA PRO A 53 4.64 4.53 4.27
C PRO A 53 5.76 3.79 5.03
N THR A 54 6.73 4.54 5.52
CA THR A 54 7.92 4.03 6.23
C THR A 54 8.03 4.53 7.66
N ALA A 55 7.40 5.66 7.99
CA ALA A 55 7.31 6.11 9.38
C ALA A 55 6.04 6.91 9.68
N LYS A 56 5.65 6.88 10.96
CA LYS A 56 4.63 7.74 11.57
C LYS A 56 5.28 8.59 12.65
N LEU A 57 5.15 9.91 12.55
CA LEU A 57 5.61 10.86 13.58
C LEU A 57 4.41 11.55 14.19
N CYS A 58 4.19 11.38 15.49
CA CYS A 58 3.01 11.91 16.17
C CYS A 58 3.34 12.16 17.65
N GLU A 59 2.95 13.32 18.18
CA GLU A 59 3.10 13.67 19.61
C GLU A 59 4.54 13.48 20.15
N GLY A 60 5.54 13.79 19.34
CA GLY A 60 6.95 13.64 19.72
C GLY A 60 7.46 12.18 19.74
N LYS A 61 6.62 11.22 19.32
CA LYS A 61 7.00 9.82 19.12
C LYS A 61 7.22 9.54 17.64
N SER A 62 8.14 8.62 17.36
CA SER A 62 8.42 8.10 16.02
C SER A 62 8.17 6.60 15.98
N TYR A 63 7.50 6.15 14.93
CA TYR A 63 7.25 4.73 14.69
C TYR A 63 7.79 4.35 13.32
N SER A 64 8.60 3.29 13.26
CA SER A 64 9.07 2.69 12.00
C SER A 64 8.00 1.73 11.49
N ILE A 65 7.65 1.84 10.22
CA ILE A 65 6.61 1.01 9.58
C ILE A 65 7.31 -0.04 8.70
N VAL A 66 6.92 -1.30 8.87
CA VAL A 66 7.33 -2.41 8.01
C VAL A 66 6.16 -2.81 7.14
N SER A 67 6.38 -2.78 5.83
CA SER A 67 5.36 -3.09 4.83
C SER A 67 5.54 -4.51 4.27
N ASP A 68 4.44 -5.10 3.82
CA ASP A 68 4.46 -6.38 3.12
C ASP A 68 5.03 -6.27 1.70
N TYR A 69 5.00 -7.37 0.95
CA TYR A 69 5.54 -7.43 -0.40
C TYR A 69 4.80 -6.57 -1.44
N LEU A 70 3.56 -6.14 -1.13
CA LEU A 70 2.77 -5.21 -1.94
C LEU A 70 3.00 -3.75 -1.49
N GLY A 71 3.75 -3.52 -0.42
CA GLY A 71 3.95 -2.20 0.15
C GLY A 71 2.84 -1.75 1.11
N ARG A 72 1.98 -2.66 1.57
CA ARG A 72 0.94 -2.37 2.57
C ARG A 72 1.57 -2.41 3.97
N PRO A 73 1.29 -1.44 4.86
CA PRO A 73 1.87 -1.44 6.20
C PRO A 73 1.35 -2.64 7.00
N ALA A 74 2.23 -3.50 7.49
CA ALA A 74 1.87 -4.71 8.23
C ALA A 74 2.28 -4.66 9.71
N GLN A 75 3.36 -3.95 10.03
CA GLN A 75 3.86 -3.81 11.40
C GLN A 75 4.37 -2.39 11.67
N ALA A 76 4.36 -1.98 12.93
CA ALA A 76 5.05 -0.78 13.37
C ALA A 76 5.80 -0.99 14.69
N TYR A 77 6.98 -0.38 14.78
CA TYR A 77 7.87 -0.43 15.94
C TYR A 77 8.10 0.97 16.50
N ASP A 78 8.17 1.09 17.82
CA ASP A 78 8.49 2.36 18.48
C ASP A 78 10.00 2.69 18.42
N ASP A 79 10.39 3.80 19.07
CA ASP A 79 11.77 4.29 19.14
C ASP A 79 12.71 3.38 19.93
N LYS A 80 12.18 2.42 20.69
CA LYS A 80 12.93 1.40 21.42
C LYS A 80 13.05 0.09 20.64
N GLY A 81 12.39 -0.01 19.48
CA GLY A 81 12.34 -1.23 18.68
C GLY A 81 11.30 -2.24 19.16
N GLU A 82 10.35 -1.83 20.01
CA GLU A 82 9.26 -2.69 20.46
C GLU A 82 8.11 -2.69 19.45
N LEU A 83 7.53 -3.86 19.19
CA LEU A 83 6.37 -3.99 18.30
C LEU A 83 5.14 -3.37 18.97
N VAL A 84 4.53 -2.38 18.34
CA VAL A 84 3.37 -1.64 18.89
C VAL A 84 2.11 -1.73 18.03
N TRP A 85 2.25 -2.27 16.81
CA TRP A 85 1.15 -2.46 15.88
C TRP A 85 1.48 -3.61 14.93
N GLN A 86 0.49 -4.46 14.67
CA GLN A 86 0.59 -5.53 13.68
C GLN A 86 -0.79 -5.88 13.16
N VAL A 87 -0.92 -6.01 11.85
CA VAL A 87 -2.14 -6.47 11.18
C VAL A 87 -1.83 -7.48 10.10
N GLU A 88 -2.83 -8.30 9.79
CA GLU A 88 -2.84 -9.15 8.61
C GLU A 88 -3.99 -8.75 7.69
N PHE A 89 -3.71 -8.63 6.39
CA PHE A 89 -4.72 -8.32 5.39
C PHE A 89 -5.20 -9.58 4.68
N ASP A 90 -6.46 -9.58 4.27
CA ASP A 90 -6.94 -10.49 3.24
C ASP A 90 -6.53 -10.02 1.83
N ILE A 91 -7.01 -10.75 0.81
CA ILE A 91 -6.75 -10.46 -0.60
C ILE A 91 -7.38 -9.16 -1.11
N TYR A 92 -8.42 -8.66 -0.43
CA TYR A 92 -9.08 -7.39 -0.75
C TYR A 92 -8.46 -6.22 0.01
N GLY A 93 -7.49 -6.48 0.90
CA GLY A 93 -6.87 -5.44 1.73
C GLY A 93 -7.72 -5.07 2.95
N ARG A 94 -8.72 -5.88 3.31
CA ARG A 94 -9.38 -5.80 4.60
C ARG A 94 -8.46 -6.35 5.68
N ILE A 95 -8.45 -5.73 6.86
CA ILE A 95 -7.74 -6.30 8.00
C ILE A 95 -8.52 -7.52 8.51
N ARG A 96 -7.88 -8.69 8.47
CA ARG A 96 -8.39 -9.96 9.01
C ARG A 96 -8.05 -10.12 10.47
N GLU A 97 -6.84 -9.70 10.86
CA GLU A 97 -6.36 -9.77 12.23
C GLU A 97 -5.67 -8.46 12.62
N ASP A 98 -5.99 -7.96 13.80
CA ASP A 98 -5.30 -6.85 14.47
C ASP A 98 -4.82 -7.33 15.84
N THR A 99 -3.52 -7.57 15.95
CA THR A 99 -2.91 -8.15 17.14
C THR A 99 -3.08 -7.25 18.37
N PHE A 100 -3.16 -5.92 18.18
CA PHE A 100 -3.18 -4.95 19.27
C PHE A 100 -4.56 -4.29 19.48
N ASN A 101 -5.55 -4.57 18.62
CA ASN A 101 -6.91 -4.00 18.66
C ASN A 101 -6.90 -2.46 18.78
N ASN A 102 -6.05 -1.79 18.02
CA ASN A 102 -5.79 -0.36 18.11
C ASN A 102 -6.04 0.36 16.77
N GLN A 103 -6.93 -0.18 15.95
CA GLN A 103 -7.35 0.44 14.70
C GLN A 103 -8.11 1.78 14.86
N PRO A 104 -7.90 2.75 13.94
CA PRO A 104 -6.77 2.79 13.01
C PRO A 104 -5.53 3.37 13.69
N PHE A 105 -4.48 2.56 13.86
CA PHE A 105 -3.16 3.09 14.21
C PHE A 105 -2.45 3.61 12.95
N ILE A 106 -2.56 2.86 11.85
CA ILE A 106 -2.11 3.24 10.50
C ILE A 106 -3.31 3.08 9.55
N PRO A 107 -3.78 4.16 8.90
CA PRO A 107 -5.01 4.15 8.10
C PRO A 107 -4.79 3.70 6.65
N PHE A 108 -3.55 3.43 6.22
CA PHE A 108 -3.28 2.97 4.85
C PHE A 108 -3.64 1.51 4.66
N ARG A 109 -4.11 1.17 3.46
CA ARG A 109 -4.58 -0.16 3.09
C ARG A 109 -3.79 -0.67 1.89
N GLN A 110 -4.43 -0.87 0.74
CA GLN A 110 -3.66 -1.05 -0.49
C GLN A 110 -2.95 0.25 -0.89
N LEU A 111 -1.97 0.19 -1.80
CA LEU A 111 -1.26 1.37 -2.25
C LEU A 111 -2.22 2.40 -2.84
N GLY A 112 -2.17 3.63 -2.31
CA GLY A 112 -3.09 4.72 -2.67
C GLY A 112 -4.38 4.80 -1.84
N GLN A 113 -4.67 3.77 -1.03
CA GLN A 113 -5.89 3.70 -0.24
C GLN A 113 -5.70 4.20 1.20
N TYR A 114 -6.65 5.01 1.65
CA TYR A 114 -6.79 5.49 3.02
C TYR A 114 -8.15 5.05 3.57
N GLU A 115 -8.19 4.42 4.74
CA GLU A 115 -9.43 4.02 5.38
C GLU A 115 -10.19 5.22 5.95
N ASP A 116 -11.43 5.39 5.49
CA ASP A 116 -12.40 6.24 6.12
C ASP A 116 -13.16 5.43 7.18
N VAL A 117 -12.79 5.63 8.44
CA VAL A 117 -13.37 4.91 9.60
C VAL A 117 -14.86 5.17 9.76
N GLU A 118 -15.38 6.33 9.35
CA GLU A 118 -16.80 6.66 9.51
C GLU A 118 -17.67 5.75 8.64
N THR A 119 -17.18 5.42 7.45
CA THR A 119 -17.92 4.61 6.46
C THR A 119 -17.45 3.16 6.38
N GLY A 120 -16.23 2.87 6.85
CA GLY A 120 -15.55 1.58 6.64
C GLY A 120 -15.10 1.36 5.19
N LEU A 121 -15.20 2.39 4.34
CA LEU A 121 -14.75 2.36 2.95
C LEU A 121 -13.32 2.87 2.87
N TYR A 122 -12.62 2.50 1.79
CA TYR A 122 -11.28 2.99 1.54
C TYR A 122 -11.32 4.07 0.47
N TYR A 123 -10.99 5.29 0.85
CA TYR A 123 -10.80 6.39 -0.08
C TYR A 123 -9.58 6.09 -0.96
N ASN A 124 -9.81 6.02 -2.27
CA ASN A 124 -8.79 5.76 -3.28
C ASN A 124 -8.86 6.85 -4.34
N ARG A 125 -8.61 8.08 -3.90
CA ARG A 125 -8.56 9.31 -4.69
C ARG A 125 -9.83 9.59 -5.51
N PHE A 126 -9.96 8.98 -6.69
CA PHE A 126 -11.10 9.21 -7.59
C PHE A 126 -12.32 8.34 -7.25
N ARG A 127 -12.13 7.29 -6.45
CA ARG A 127 -13.21 6.34 -6.10
C ARG A 127 -13.11 5.90 -4.64
N TYR A 128 -14.22 5.40 -4.10
CA TYR A 128 -14.26 4.70 -2.83
C TYR A 128 -14.32 3.19 -3.08
N TYR A 129 -13.44 2.45 -2.43
CA TYR A 129 -13.34 1.00 -2.48
C TYR A 129 -14.04 0.37 -1.28
N ASN A 130 -14.82 -0.66 -1.51
CA ASN A 130 -15.50 -1.43 -0.47
C ASN A 130 -14.73 -2.73 -0.20
N PRO A 131 -14.02 -2.84 0.94
CA PRO A 131 -13.22 -4.02 1.27
C PRO A 131 -14.04 -5.28 1.52
N GLU A 132 -15.33 -5.18 1.82
CA GLU A 132 -16.22 -6.34 1.98
C GLU A 132 -16.49 -7.03 0.63
N THR A 133 -16.58 -6.24 -0.43
CA THR A 133 -16.96 -6.74 -1.77
C THR A 133 -15.77 -6.88 -2.72
N GLY A 134 -14.65 -6.23 -2.42
CA GLY A 134 -13.50 -6.16 -3.31
C GLY A 134 -13.68 -5.22 -4.51
N LEU A 135 -14.68 -4.31 -4.48
CA LEU A 135 -15.08 -3.48 -5.61
C LEU A 135 -15.13 -1.99 -5.26
N TYR A 136 -15.02 -1.13 -6.27
CA TYR A 136 -15.39 0.26 -6.16
C TYR A 136 -16.90 0.43 -6.07
N ILE A 137 -17.36 1.43 -5.30
CA ILE A 137 -18.80 1.73 -5.17
C ILE A 137 -19.33 2.65 -6.28
N SER A 138 -18.44 3.17 -7.13
CA SER A 138 -18.76 4.05 -8.27
C SER A 138 -18.10 3.55 -9.54
N GLN A 139 -18.73 3.83 -10.69
CA GLN A 139 -18.14 3.52 -12.00
C GLN A 139 -16.82 4.25 -12.21
N ASP A 140 -15.93 3.63 -12.98
CA ASP A 140 -14.70 4.25 -13.43
C ASP A 140 -15.00 5.51 -14.28
N PRO A 141 -14.54 6.71 -13.86
CA PRO A 141 -14.80 7.93 -14.60
C PRO A 141 -14.09 7.99 -15.96
N ILE A 142 -13.07 7.16 -16.19
CA ILE A 142 -12.42 7.02 -17.50
C ILE A 142 -12.92 5.79 -18.29
N GLY A 143 -13.87 5.04 -17.72
CA GLY A 143 -14.52 3.90 -18.37
C GLY A 143 -13.50 2.85 -18.86
N LEU A 144 -13.64 2.41 -20.11
CA LEU A 144 -12.77 1.39 -20.70
C LEU A 144 -11.32 1.86 -20.89
N ALA A 145 -11.02 3.16 -20.75
CA ALA A 145 -9.64 3.65 -20.83
C ALA A 145 -8.78 3.20 -19.65
N GLY A 146 -9.39 2.78 -18.54
CA GLY A 146 -8.70 2.18 -17.39
C GLY A 146 -8.19 0.75 -17.62
N ASN A 147 -8.44 0.17 -18.80
CA ASN A 147 -8.07 -1.19 -19.18
C ASN A 147 -8.70 -2.29 -18.28
N ASN A 148 -9.83 -1.98 -17.64
CA ASN A 148 -10.63 -2.95 -16.90
C ASN A 148 -11.98 -3.18 -17.63
N PRO A 149 -12.38 -4.44 -17.91
CA PRO A 149 -13.66 -4.74 -18.55
C PRO A 149 -14.88 -4.47 -17.65
N ASN A 150 -14.70 -4.32 -16.34
CA ASN A 150 -15.75 -4.01 -15.37
C ASN A 150 -15.50 -2.63 -14.74
N PHE A 151 -16.46 -1.71 -14.91
CA PHE A 151 -16.34 -0.33 -14.43
C PHE A 151 -16.26 -0.19 -12.89
N TYR A 152 -16.58 -1.24 -12.14
CA TYR A 152 -16.51 -1.24 -10.68
C TYR A 152 -15.35 -2.07 -10.13
N ALA A 153 -14.61 -2.78 -10.99
CA ALA A 153 -13.54 -3.65 -10.52
C ALA A 153 -12.32 -2.84 -10.06
N TYR A 154 -11.61 -3.41 -9.09
CA TYR A 154 -10.38 -2.84 -8.56
C TYR A 154 -9.18 -3.12 -9.47
N VAL A 155 -8.70 -4.36 -9.48
CA VAL A 155 -7.68 -4.86 -10.41
C VAL A 155 -7.98 -6.30 -10.79
N SER A 156 -7.33 -6.80 -11.83
CA SER A 156 -7.45 -8.19 -12.27
C SER A 156 -6.79 -9.20 -11.32
N ASP A 157 -5.66 -8.84 -10.69
CA ASP A 157 -4.98 -9.64 -9.66
C ASP A 157 -4.51 -8.81 -8.46
N SER A 158 -5.18 -8.92 -7.32
CA SER A 158 -4.81 -8.16 -6.11
C SER A 158 -3.52 -8.66 -5.45
N ASN A 159 -2.93 -9.78 -5.88
CA ASN A 159 -1.64 -10.27 -5.37
C ASN A 159 -0.44 -9.68 -6.11
N THR A 160 -0.64 -9.07 -7.27
CA THR A 160 0.46 -8.54 -8.08
C THR A 160 0.19 -7.14 -8.63
N MET A 161 -1.05 -6.66 -8.47
CA MET A 161 -1.51 -5.38 -9.01
C MET A 161 -2.26 -4.57 -7.95
N PHE A 162 -2.26 -3.27 -8.17
CA PHE A 162 -2.93 -2.28 -7.34
C PHE A 162 -3.38 -1.12 -8.21
N ASP A 163 -4.45 -0.43 -7.85
CA ASP A 163 -4.92 0.77 -8.56
C ASP A 163 -4.67 2.00 -7.67
N VAL A 164 -3.49 2.61 -7.81
CA VAL A 164 -3.02 3.73 -6.96
C VAL A 164 -3.97 4.92 -6.98
N PHE A 165 -4.66 5.14 -8.10
CA PHE A 165 -5.48 6.33 -8.29
C PHE A 165 -6.98 6.02 -8.25
N GLY A 166 -7.38 4.77 -8.36
CA GLY A 166 -8.77 4.44 -8.61
C GLY A 166 -9.16 4.77 -10.04
N LEU A 167 -8.30 4.50 -11.03
CA LEU A 167 -8.58 4.69 -12.45
C LEU A 167 -8.01 3.58 -13.35
N SER A 168 -6.89 2.97 -12.95
CA SER A 168 -6.19 2.02 -13.83
C SER A 168 -5.27 1.13 -13.04
N GLU A 169 -5.24 -0.15 -13.40
CA GLU A 169 -4.41 -1.14 -12.73
C GLU A 169 -2.91 -0.86 -12.97
N CYS A 170 -2.12 -0.90 -11.90
CA CYS A 170 -0.67 -0.83 -11.91
C CYS A 170 -0.12 -2.15 -11.36
N GLY A 171 0.89 -2.71 -12.00
CA GLY A 171 1.49 -3.99 -11.58
C GLY A 171 2.84 -3.81 -10.93
N ILE A 172 3.20 -4.75 -10.05
CA ILE A 172 4.59 -4.93 -9.64
C ILE A 172 5.39 -5.37 -10.86
N LYS A 173 6.22 -4.47 -11.39
CA LYS A 173 7.22 -4.86 -12.38
C LYS A 173 8.32 -5.64 -11.67
N ILE A 174 8.42 -6.93 -11.94
CA ILE A 174 9.63 -7.69 -11.67
C ILE A 174 10.65 -7.22 -12.70
N GLU A 175 11.57 -6.34 -12.31
CA GLU A 175 12.64 -5.89 -13.19
C GLU A 175 13.42 -7.08 -13.77
N ASP A 176 13.83 -6.94 -15.03
CA ASP A 176 14.73 -7.90 -15.66
C ASP A 176 16.00 -8.03 -14.82
N GLY A 177 16.20 -9.21 -14.23
CA GLY A 177 17.29 -9.46 -13.29
C GLY A 177 16.87 -9.57 -11.82
N LYS A 178 15.63 -9.27 -11.42
CA LYS A 178 15.19 -9.59 -10.04
C LYS A 178 15.24 -11.10 -9.75
N PHE A 179 15.05 -11.93 -10.78
CA PHE A 179 15.28 -13.37 -10.71
C PHE A 179 16.75 -13.76 -10.52
N ASP A 180 17.71 -12.87 -10.80
CA ASP A 180 19.15 -13.14 -10.60
C ASP A 180 19.47 -13.41 -9.12
N TYR A 181 18.64 -12.88 -8.21
CA TYR A 181 18.70 -13.20 -6.78
C TYR A 181 18.51 -14.69 -6.50
N LEU A 182 17.67 -15.37 -7.29
CA LEU A 182 17.40 -16.80 -7.17
C LEU A 182 18.45 -17.68 -7.85
N PHE A 183 19.34 -17.08 -8.66
CA PHE A 183 20.31 -17.79 -9.48
C PHE A 183 21.77 -17.43 -9.18
N GLY A 184 22.04 -16.78 -8.04
CA GLY A 184 23.43 -16.54 -7.59
C GLY A 184 24.14 -15.44 -8.37
N ARG A 185 23.38 -14.56 -9.04
CA ARG A 185 23.93 -13.55 -9.96
C ARG A 185 24.03 -12.16 -9.35
N VAL A 186 23.67 -12.01 -8.08
CA VAL A 186 23.74 -10.73 -7.37
C VAL A 186 25.16 -10.48 -6.87
N THR A 187 25.74 -9.37 -7.30
CA THR A 187 27.11 -8.96 -6.92
C THR A 187 27.14 -7.62 -6.18
N SER A 188 25.96 -7.07 -5.82
CA SER A 188 25.84 -5.71 -5.26
C SER A 188 26.57 -5.53 -3.92
N ASN A 189 26.61 -6.55 -3.06
CA ASN A 189 27.48 -6.61 -1.89
C ASN A 189 27.64 -8.06 -1.39
N ASN A 190 28.58 -8.28 -0.45
CA ASN A 190 28.90 -9.62 0.07
C ASN A 190 27.71 -10.32 0.76
N HIS A 191 26.88 -9.57 1.48
CA HIS A 191 25.70 -10.12 2.17
C HIS A 191 24.65 -10.60 1.15
N ASN A 192 24.35 -9.77 0.16
CA ASN A 192 23.38 -10.04 -0.88
C ASN A 192 23.86 -11.16 -1.83
N ALA A 193 25.15 -11.18 -2.15
CA ALA A 193 25.77 -12.26 -2.92
C ALA A 193 25.70 -13.60 -2.20
N ALA A 194 26.00 -13.64 -0.89
CA ALA A 194 25.89 -14.86 -0.09
C ALA A 194 24.46 -15.40 -0.05
N ARG A 195 23.47 -14.52 0.17
CA ARG A 195 22.05 -14.90 0.16
C ARG A 195 21.60 -15.38 -1.22
N SER A 196 22.05 -14.73 -2.29
CA SER A 196 21.75 -15.13 -3.65
C SER A 196 22.34 -16.51 -4.01
N ASN A 197 23.57 -16.80 -3.58
CA ASN A 197 24.21 -18.10 -3.77
C ASN A 197 23.49 -19.22 -3.01
N GLN A 198 22.99 -18.95 -1.80
CA GLN A 198 22.20 -19.90 -1.04
C GLN A 198 20.90 -20.25 -1.79
N LEU A 199 20.20 -19.25 -2.30
CA LEU A 199 18.97 -19.43 -3.08
C LEU A 199 19.21 -20.19 -4.39
N ALA A 200 20.34 -19.93 -5.07
CA ALA A 200 20.76 -20.70 -6.24
C ALA A 200 20.94 -22.18 -5.93
N GLY A 201 21.49 -22.49 -4.75
CA GLY A 201 21.56 -23.84 -4.23
C GLY A 201 20.18 -24.48 -4.11
N VAL A 202 19.21 -23.79 -3.52
CA VAL A 202 17.83 -24.26 -3.38
C VAL A 202 17.18 -24.52 -4.74
N MET A 203 17.28 -23.56 -5.67
CA MET A 203 16.69 -23.70 -7.02
C MET A 203 17.27 -24.90 -7.77
N LYS A 204 18.58 -25.12 -7.67
CA LYS A 204 19.23 -26.30 -8.25
C LYS A 204 18.70 -27.62 -7.67
N HIS A 205 18.41 -27.69 -6.37
CA HIS A 205 17.81 -28.88 -5.76
C HIS A 205 16.37 -29.11 -6.21
N LEU A 206 15.64 -28.03 -6.53
CA LEU A 206 14.30 -28.08 -7.11
C LEU A 206 14.30 -28.39 -8.62
N GLY A 207 15.47 -28.63 -9.23
CA GLY A 207 15.61 -28.86 -10.67
C GLY A 207 15.43 -27.61 -11.54
N VAL A 208 15.39 -26.43 -10.92
CA VAL A 208 15.25 -25.14 -11.61
C VAL A 208 16.66 -24.57 -11.82
N HIS A 209 17.21 -24.79 -13.01
CA HIS A 209 18.55 -24.33 -13.37
C HIS A 209 18.55 -22.93 -13.97
N ASP A 210 19.66 -22.19 -13.81
CA ASP A 210 19.87 -20.89 -14.45
C ASP A 210 20.12 -21.04 -15.97
N THR A 211 19.05 -21.37 -16.68
CA THR A 211 18.98 -21.53 -18.13
C THR A 211 17.73 -20.84 -18.63
N ALA A 212 17.64 -20.52 -19.92
CA ALA A 212 16.44 -19.94 -20.50
C ALA A 212 15.18 -20.78 -20.19
N SER A 213 15.29 -22.11 -20.31
CA SER A 213 14.20 -23.04 -19.99
C SER A 213 13.87 -23.10 -18.51
N GLY A 214 14.86 -23.08 -17.61
CA GLY A 214 14.62 -23.10 -16.15
C GLY A 214 14.03 -21.78 -15.63
N ARG A 215 14.48 -20.64 -16.15
CA ARG A 215 13.87 -19.33 -15.87
C ARG A 215 12.46 -19.26 -16.41
N LYS A 216 12.23 -19.74 -17.64
CA LYS A 216 10.89 -19.81 -18.23
C LYS A 216 9.98 -20.73 -17.42
N LEU A 217 10.46 -21.87 -16.93
CA LEU A 217 9.70 -22.77 -16.06
C LEU A 217 9.26 -22.07 -14.78
N LEU A 218 10.11 -21.25 -14.16
CA LEU A 218 9.75 -20.46 -12.98
C LEU A 218 8.68 -19.42 -13.30
N THR A 219 8.85 -18.67 -14.39
CA THR A 219 7.85 -17.68 -14.83
C THR A 219 6.53 -18.33 -15.21
N ASP A 220 6.57 -19.41 -15.98
CA ASP A 220 5.39 -20.19 -16.40
C ASP A 220 4.71 -20.82 -15.19
N HIS A 221 5.46 -21.33 -14.21
CA HIS A 221 4.91 -21.84 -12.95
C HIS A 221 4.20 -20.75 -12.16
N LEU A 222 4.80 -19.55 -12.02
CA LEU A 222 4.16 -18.43 -11.34
C LEU A 222 2.90 -17.94 -12.09
N ILE A 223 2.95 -17.88 -13.43
CA ILE A 223 1.81 -17.52 -14.28
C ILE A 223 0.70 -18.58 -14.19
N ASN A 224 1.07 -19.86 -14.14
CA ASN A 224 0.10 -20.95 -14.05
C ASN A 224 -0.48 -21.07 -12.64
N ALA A 225 0.31 -20.85 -11.59
CA ALA A 225 -0.17 -20.73 -10.22
C ALA A 225 -1.16 -19.55 -10.10
N TYR A 226 -0.87 -18.42 -10.75
CA TYR A 226 -1.82 -17.31 -10.85
C TYR A 226 -3.14 -17.69 -11.55
N LYS A 227 -3.08 -18.58 -12.55
CA LYS A 227 -4.25 -19.01 -13.33
C LYS A 227 -4.97 -20.24 -12.78
N ASP A 228 -4.45 -20.88 -11.73
CA ASP A 228 -5.02 -22.11 -11.19
C ASP A 228 -6.24 -21.79 -10.31
N PRO A 229 -7.47 -22.19 -10.72
CA PRO A 229 -8.68 -21.91 -9.96
C PRO A 229 -8.78 -22.71 -8.65
N THR A 230 -7.84 -23.62 -8.38
CA THR A 230 -7.76 -24.39 -7.12
C THR A 230 -6.82 -23.78 -6.09
N ASN A 231 -6.06 -22.74 -6.44
CA ASN A 231 -5.38 -21.93 -5.45
C ASN A 231 -6.45 -21.16 -4.66
N ILE A 232 -6.87 -21.76 -3.55
CA ILE A 232 -7.66 -21.09 -2.51
C ILE A 232 -6.75 -20.03 -1.92
N TYR A 233 -6.95 -18.80 -2.38
CA TYR A 233 -6.41 -17.62 -1.73
C TYR A 233 -7.02 -17.53 -0.32
N ASN A 234 -6.24 -17.89 0.71
CA ASN A 234 -6.55 -17.62 2.12
C ASN A 234 -5.88 -16.31 2.54
#